data_AF-A0A4Y2B731-F1
#
_entry.id   AF-A0A4Y2B731-F1
#
_cell.length_a   1.000
_cell.length_b   1.000
_cell.length_c   1.000
_cell.angle_alpha   90.00
_cell.angle_beta   90.00
_cell.angle_gamma   90.00
#
_symmetry.space_group_name_H-M   'P 1'
#
loop_
_entity.id
_entity.type
_entity.pdbx_description
1 polymer ?
#
loop_
_entity_poly.entity_id
_entity_poly.type
_entity_poly.pdbx_seq_one_letter_code
_entity_poly.pdbx_strand_id
1 'polypeptide(L)'
;MSVKLNLKKDELIAIAEEMGLTVPDRAKVVDLRALIESSDVYKNDIEFVRNLIDNILEEKRERLDGFEKEKLEKLEREKRECELELEKIRLAQFEKQLEIANATRDLANTSQATEIGEPGSLNDNLENLIKSVKTLTIPVPVRSESFNLFFHSLEKAFQNKSVPNELKAEILLNILGEKVNNLLAYVSQEDLCDYEKIKQLVLKEFEPTPQECLSNFKKAQRLPSETYVQFASRLCASFDYYCQLRKVTDFRSLCDLIVSDKIFETLDRELMTHIAVKQGESFFKPQQLGRECDVYLS
;
A
#
# COMPACT_ATOMS: atom_id res chain seq x y z
N MET A 1 28.68 -40.47 24.59
CA MET A 1 28.15 -39.81 23.37
C MET A 1 27.95 -38.34 23.71
N SER A 2 28.57 -37.39 23.01
CA SER A 2 28.42 -35.95 23.31
C SER A 2 27.18 -35.37 22.63
N VAL A 3 26.45 -34.48 23.30
CA VAL A 3 25.32 -33.73 22.71
C VAL A 3 25.87 -32.56 21.89
N LYS A 4 25.45 -32.44 20.63
CA LYS A 4 25.89 -31.32 19.76
C LYS A 4 25.13 -30.04 20.14
N LEU A 5 25.79 -29.10 20.81
CA LEU A 5 25.25 -27.78 21.17
C LEU A 5 25.35 -26.76 20.03
N ASN A 6 24.82 -27.10 18.85
CA ASN A 6 24.81 -26.20 17.70
C ASN A 6 23.53 -25.35 17.67
N LEU A 7 23.30 -24.62 18.76
CA LEU A 7 22.07 -23.88 19.06
C LEU A 7 22.31 -22.37 19.02
N LYS A 8 21.24 -21.60 18.88
CA LYS A 8 21.28 -20.13 18.90
C LYS A 8 21.59 -19.61 20.30
N LYS A 9 22.01 -18.35 20.38
CA LYS A 9 22.47 -17.73 21.63
C LYS A 9 21.38 -17.77 22.71
N ASP A 10 20.15 -17.42 22.35
CA ASP A 10 18.96 -17.43 23.21
C ASP A 10 18.60 -18.85 23.69
N GLU A 11 18.71 -19.86 22.82
CA GLU A 11 18.49 -21.26 23.18
C GLU A 11 19.54 -21.75 24.20
N LEU A 12 20.82 -21.39 23.99
CA LEU A 12 21.90 -21.75 24.92
C LEU A 12 21.78 -21.03 26.27
N ILE A 13 21.24 -19.81 26.30
CA ILE A 13 20.96 -19.08 27.54
C ILE A 13 19.87 -19.81 28.32
N ALA A 14 18.74 -20.15 27.68
CA ALA A 14 17.64 -20.85 28.31
C ALA A 14 18.08 -22.22 28.88
N ILE A 15 18.90 -22.97 28.13
CA ILE A 15 19.46 -24.25 28.60
C ILE A 15 20.35 -24.04 29.83
N ALA A 16 21.23 -23.04 29.80
CA ALA A 16 22.12 -22.75 30.92
C ALA A 16 21.34 -22.33 32.18
N GLU A 17 20.30 -21.51 32.03
CA GLU A 17 19.43 -21.06 33.13
C GLU A 17 18.63 -22.23 33.73
N GLU A 18 18.05 -23.11 32.91
CA GLU A 18 17.34 -24.32 33.35
C GLU A 18 18.26 -25.35 34.02
N MET A 19 19.53 -25.37 33.63
CA MET A 19 20.57 -26.15 34.33
C MET A 19 21.05 -25.49 35.64
N GLY A 20 20.53 -24.31 35.99
CA GLY A 20 20.91 -23.56 37.18
C GLY A 20 22.28 -22.87 37.08
N LEU A 21 22.81 -22.70 35.87
CA LEU A 21 24.11 -22.07 35.62
C LEU A 21 23.94 -20.54 35.55
N THR A 22 24.86 -19.81 36.18
CA THR A 22 24.88 -18.35 36.08
C THR A 22 25.40 -17.93 34.71
N VAL A 23 24.54 -17.32 33.91
CA VAL A 23 24.88 -16.82 32.57
C VAL A 23 25.50 -15.42 32.68
N PRO A 24 26.71 -15.20 32.14
CA PRO A 24 27.30 -13.85 32.09
C PRO A 24 26.57 -12.93 31.10
N ASP A 25 26.29 -11.67 31.49
CA ASP A 25 25.57 -10.66 30.69
C ASP A 25 26.11 -10.43 29.27
N ARG A 26 27.40 -10.72 29.02
CA ARG A 26 28.07 -10.54 27.73
C ARG A 26 28.63 -11.83 27.13
N ALA A 27 28.17 -12.99 27.60
CA ALA A 27 28.64 -14.27 27.10
C ALA A 27 28.40 -14.41 25.58
N LYS A 28 29.43 -14.87 24.85
CA LYS A 28 29.30 -15.27 23.45
C LYS A 28 28.78 -16.71 23.38
N VAL A 29 28.28 -17.10 22.23
CA VAL A 29 27.80 -18.47 21.95
C VAL A 29 28.85 -19.54 22.31
N VAL A 30 30.14 -19.24 22.09
CA VAL A 30 31.25 -20.15 22.41
C VAL A 30 31.42 -20.31 23.93
N ASP A 31 31.29 -19.20 24.67
CA ASP A 31 31.40 -19.19 26.13
C ASP A 31 30.23 -19.93 26.77
N LEU A 32 29.02 -19.77 26.23
CA LEU A 32 27.81 -20.47 26.67
C LEU A 32 27.90 -21.99 26.45
N ARG A 33 28.42 -22.42 25.28
CA ARG A 33 28.66 -23.85 25.03
C ARG A 33 29.67 -24.43 26.00
N ALA A 34 30.80 -23.74 26.18
CA ALA A 34 31.83 -24.18 27.11
C ALA A 34 31.30 -24.25 28.55
N LEU A 35 30.48 -23.29 28.97
CA LEU A 35 29.83 -23.28 30.28
C LEU A 35 28.94 -24.51 30.48
N ILE A 36 28.08 -24.82 29.49
CA ILE A 36 27.20 -25.99 29.52
C ILE A 36 28.00 -27.30 29.50
N GLU A 37 28.99 -27.44 28.62
CA GLU A 37 29.83 -28.65 28.51
C GLU A 37 30.69 -28.90 29.75
N SER A 38 31.06 -27.83 30.46
CA SER A 38 31.85 -27.92 31.69
C SER A 38 31.02 -28.28 32.93
N SER A 39 29.69 -28.16 32.87
CA SER A 39 28.77 -28.43 33.98
C SER A 39 28.77 -29.90 34.38
N ASP A 40 28.65 -30.15 35.69
CA ASP A 40 28.52 -31.50 36.25
C ASP A 40 27.26 -32.20 35.74
N VAL A 41 26.19 -31.45 35.48
CA VAL A 41 24.94 -31.98 34.93
C VAL A 41 25.16 -32.52 33.51
N TYR A 42 25.93 -31.81 32.69
CA TYR A 42 26.27 -32.26 31.32
C TYR A 42 27.15 -33.50 31.31
N LYS A 43 28.06 -33.63 32.28
CA LYS A 43 29.00 -34.76 32.37
C LYS A 43 28.37 -36.02 32.95
N ASN A 44 27.47 -35.86 33.93
CA ASN A 44 26.88 -36.97 34.67
C ASN A 44 25.55 -37.45 34.07
N ASP A 45 24.78 -36.56 33.45
CA ASP A 45 23.47 -36.89 32.89
C ASP A 45 23.23 -36.25 31.51
N ILE A 46 23.83 -36.89 30.51
CA ILE A 46 23.76 -36.48 29.11
C ILE A 46 22.33 -36.62 28.54
N GLU A 47 21.58 -37.62 29.00
CA GLU A 47 20.19 -37.85 28.58
C GLU A 47 19.27 -36.75 29.10
N PHE A 48 19.46 -36.30 30.34
CA PHE A 48 18.77 -35.15 30.89
C PHE A 48 19.00 -33.88 30.05
N VAL A 49 20.25 -33.58 29.69
CA VAL A 49 20.56 -32.41 28.86
C VAL A 49 19.94 -32.52 27.46
N ARG A 50 19.92 -33.73 26.86
CA ARG A 50 19.26 -33.95 25.57
C ARG A 50 17.75 -33.66 25.67
N ASN A 51 17.08 -34.20 26.67
CA ASN A 51 15.64 -33.96 26.88
C ASN A 51 15.35 -32.49 27.16
N LEU A 52 16.23 -31.79 27.89
CA LEU A 52 16.09 -30.36 28.14
C LEU A 52 16.18 -29.54 26.85
N ILE A 53 17.14 -29.87 25.98
CA ILE A 53 17.28 -29.24 24.66
C ILE A 53 16.03 -29.49 23.81
N ASP A 54 15.56 -30.73 23.74
CA ASP A 54 14.40 -31.10 22.94
C ASP A 54 13.14 -30.37 23.44
N ASN A 55 12.93 -30.28 24.75
CA ASN A 55 11.81 -29.54 25.34
C ASN A 55 11.86 -28.03 25.02
N ILE A 56 13.03 -27.39 25.17
CA ILE A 56 13.16 -25.94 24.89
C ILE A 56 12.95 -25.64 23.40
N LEU A 57 13.43 -26.52 22.52
CA LEU A 57 13.23 -26.37 21.08
C LEU A 57 11.76 -26.57 20.68
N GLU A 58 11.09 -27.55 21.28
CA GLU A 58 9.68 -27.82 21.01
C GLU A 58 8.79 -26.70 21.54
N GLU A 59 9.01 -26.22 22.76
CA GLU A 59 8.26 -25.09 23.33
C GLU A 59 8.42 -23.81 22.49
N LYS A 60 9.61 -23.57 21.96
CA LYS A 60 9.86 -22.43 21.06
C LYS A 60 9.14 -22.58 19.73
N ARG A 61 9.09 -23.80 19.18
CA ARG A 61 8.33 -24.12 17.96
C ARG A 61 6.85 -23.90 18.18
N GLU A 62 6.28 -24.47 19.23
CA GLU A 62 4.86 -24.31 19.59
C GLU A 62 4.48 -22.85 19.81
N ARG A 63 5.35 -22.05 20.45
CA ARG A 63 5.14 -20.61 20.60
C ARG A 63 5.11 -19.88 19.26
N LEU A 64 6.05 -20.17 18.36
CA LEU A 64 6.10 -19.56 17.03
C LEU A 64 4.87 -19.94 16.20
N ASP A 65 4.53 -21.23 16.16
CA ASP A 65 3.34 -21.74 15.46
C ASP A 65 2.05 -21.14 16.06
N GLY A 66 1.99 -20.97 17.38
CA GLY A 66 0.91 -20.29 18.08
C GLY A 66 0.76 -18.81 17.66
N PHE A 67 1.87 -18.07 17.61
CA PHE A 67 1.88 -16.67 17.15
C PHE A 67 1.46 -16.54 15.68
N GLU A 68 1.92 -17.44 14.81
CA GLU A 68 1.55 -17.44 13.39
C GLU A 68 0.07 -17.77 13.20
N LYS A 69 -0.44 -18.76 13.93
CA LYS A 69 -1.85 -19.15 13.92
C LYS A 69 -2.76 -18.04 14.45
N GLU A 70 -2.40 -17.41 15.58
CA GLU A 70 -3.17 -16.29 16.14
C GLU A 70 -3.21 -15.10 15.17
N LYS A 71 -2.08 -14.81 14.51
CA LYS A 71 -2.00 -13.76 13.50
C LYS A 71 -2.88 -14.06 12.29
N LEU A 72 -2.88 -15.31 11.82
CA LEU A 72 -3.73 -15.74 10.70
C LEU A 72 -5.22 -15.69 11.06
N GLU A 73 -5.60 -16.19 12.24
CA GLU A 73 -6.97 -16.15 12.73
C GLU A 73 -7.47 -14.71 12.92
N LYS A 74 -6.61 -13.81 13.38
CA LYS A 74 -6.94 -12.38 13.49
C LYS A 74 -7.16 -11.76 12.12
N LEU A 75 -6.30 -12.03 11.15
CA LEU A 75 -6.44 -11.54 9.78
C LEU A 75 -7.72 -12.06 9.12
N GLU A 76 -8.06 -13.34 9.32
CA GLU A 76 -9.31 -13.91 8.82
C GLU A 76 -10.53 -13.29 9.48
N ARG A 77 -10.48 -12.99 10.79
CA ARG A 77 -11.56 -12.32 11.51
C ARG A 77 -11.79 -10.91 10.98
N GLU A 78 -10.72 -10.13 10.82
CA GLU A 78 -10.77 -8.78 10.25
C GLU A 78 -11.31 -8.82 8.81
N LYS A 79 -10.90 -9.81 8.01
CA LYS A 79 -11.43 -10.00 6.65
C LYS A 79 -12.93 -10.30 6.65
N ARG A 80 -13.39 -11.22 7.52
CA ARG A 80 -14.82 -11.56 7.66
C ARG A 80 -15.64 -10.37 8.15
N GLU A 81 -15.12 -9.59 9.10
CA GLU A 81 -15.77 -8.37 9.57
C GLU A 81 -15.91 -7.34 8.45
N CYS A 82 -14.86 -7.12 7.66
CA CYS A 82 -14.89 -6.22 6.51
C CYS A 82 -15.90 -6.69 5.44
N GLU A 83 -15.96 -7.99 5.16
CA GLU A 83 -16.93 -8.58 4.23
C GLU A 83 -18.38 -8.39 4.73
N LEU A 84 -18.63 -8.61 6.02
CA LEU A 84 -19.95 -8.39 6.64
C LEU A 84 -20.36 -6.92 6.64
N GLU A 85 -19.44 -6.00 6.92
CA GLU A 85 -19.67 -4.56 6.89
C GLU A 85 -20.05 -4.10 5.47
N LEU A 86 -19.32 -4.59 4.46
CA LEU A 86 -19.61 -4.30 3.06
C LEU A 86 -20.98 -4.83 2.63
N GLU A 87 -21.36 -6.04 3.08
CA GLU A 87 -22.66 -6.63 2.76
C GLU A 87 -23.82 -5.90 3.46
N LYS A 88 -23.64 -5.45 4.71
CA LYS A 88 -24.60 -4.58 5.39
C LYS A 88 -24.81 -3.25 4.65
N ILE A 89 -23.72 -2.63 4.19
CA ILE A 89 -23.79 -1.40 3.40
C ILE A 89 -24.55 -1.64 2.09
N ARG A 90 -24.31 -2.77 1.40
CA ARG A 90 -25.04 -3.16 0.19
C ARG A 90 -26.53 -3.34 0.44
N LEU A 91 -26.90 -4.07 1.49
CA LEU A 91 -28.30 -4.29 1.86
C LEU A 91 -29.01 -2.97 2.20
N ALA A 92 -28.39 -2.11 3.01
CA ALA A 92 -28.94 -0.80 3.33
C ALA A 92 -29.11 0.08 2.08
N GLN A 93 -28.17 0.01 1.13
CA GLN A 93 -28.31 0.69 -0.16
C GLN A 93 -29.43 0.12 -1.03
N PHE A 94 -29.68 -1.19 -0.96
CA PHE A 94 -30.75 -1.85 -1.69
C PHE A 94 -32.12 -1.52 -1.10
N GLU A 95 -32.26 -1.57 0.23
CA GLU A 95 -33.49 -1.18 0.94
C GLU A 95 -33.85 0.28 0.65
N LYS A 96 -32.87 1.20 0.71
CA LYS A 96 -33.09 2.61 0.38
C LYS A 96 -33.51 2.80 -1.08
N GLN A 97 -32.95 2.02 -2.02
CA GLN A 97 -33.39 2.06 -3.42
C GLN A 97 -34.82 1.54 -3.59
N LEU A 98 -35.21 0.50 -2.86
CA LEU A 98 -36.58 -0.02 -2.87
C LEU A 98 -37.57 1.01 -2.29
N GLU A 99 -37.20 1.69 -1.21
CA GLU A 99 -37.99 2.76 -0.58
C GLU A 99 -38.19 3.93 -1.55
N ILE A 100 -37.12 4.38 -2.23
CA ILE A 100 -37.20 5.42 -3.26
C ILE A 100 -38.08 4.97 -4.44
N ALA A 101 -37.93 3.72 -4.91
CA ALA A 101 -38.74 3.19 -6.01
C ALA A 101 -40.24 3.14 -5.64
N ASN A 102 -40.57 2.75 -4.42
CA ASN A 102 -41.94 2.73 -3.93
C ASN A 102 -42.52 4.15 -3.78
N ALA A 103 -41.76 5.08 -3.20
CA ALA A 103 -42.16 6.48 -3.08
C ALA A 103 -42.37 7.15 -4.46
N THR A 104 -41.53 6.81 -5.43
CA THR A 104 -41.64 7.32 -6.81
C THR A 104 -42.88 6.73 -7.51
N ARG A 105 -43.23 5.48 -7.23
CA ARG A 105 -44.45 4.83 -7.76
C ARG A 105 -45.72 5.44 -7.15
N ASP A 106 -45.69 5.82 -5.87
CA ASP A 106 -46.81 6.48 -5.19
C ASP A 106 -46.98 7.93 -5.66
N LEU A 107 -45.89 8.61 -6.02
CA LEU A 107 -45.91 9.91 -6.71
C LEU A 107 -46.43 9.79 -8.15
N ALA A 108 -45.99 8.79 -8.92
CA ALA A 108 -46.44 8.56 -10.29
C ALA A 108 -47.95 8.22 -10.39
N ASN A 109 -48.50 7.51 -9.40
CA ASN A 109 -49.95 7.25 -9.30
C ASN A 109 -50.75 8.52 -8.93
N THR A 110 -50.12 9.54 -8.34
CA THR A 110 -50.74 10.82 -7.99
C THR A 110 -50.58 11.86 -9.12
N SER A 111 -49.54 11.74 -9.96
CA SER A 111 -49.19 12.68 -11.03
C SER A 111 -49.78 12.36 -12.40
N GLN A 112 -50.64 11.34 -12.53
CA GLN A 112 -51.33 10.99 -13.79
C GLN A 112 -52.43 11.97 -14.21
N ALA A 113 -52.42 13.19 -13.67
CA ALA A 113 -53.33 14.27 -14.02
C ALA A 113 -52.57 15.58 -14.23
N THR A 114 -51.55 15.60 -15.09
CA THR A 114 -51.23 16.69 -16.04
C THR A 114 -49.89 16.42 -16.71
N GLU A 115 -49.94 15.89 -17.93
CA GLU A 115 -48.86 16.06 -18.90
C GLU A 115 -48.91 17.50 -19.42
N ILE A 116 -47.77 18.21 -19.52
CA ILE A 116 -47.23 18.83 -20.76
C ILE A 116 -45.70 18.95 -20.55
N GLY A 117 -44.91 18.53 -21.54
CA GLY A 117 -43.48 18.25 -21.42
C GLY A 117 -42.51 19.43 -21.43
N GLU A 118 -41.27 19.14 -21.02
CA GLU A 118 -40.06 19.94 -21.20
C GLU A 118 -38.78 19.07 -21.04
N PRO A 119 -37.60 19.48 -21.56
CA PRO A 119 -36.41 18.66 -21.79
C PRO A 119 -35.54 18.38 -20.54
N GLY A 120 -36.15 18.08 -19.39
CA GLY A 120 -35.45 17.87 -18.11
C GLY A 120 -34.78 16.49 -17.92
N SER A 121 -35.16 15.48 -18.71
CA SER A 121 -34.84 14.07 -18.41
C SER A 121 -33.36 13.68 -18.52
N LEU A 122 -32.51 14.43 -19.24
CA LEU A 122 -31.09 14.08 -19.41
C LEU A 122 -30.19 14.72 -18.35
N ASN A 123 -30.47 15.97 -17.96
CA ASN A 123 -29.70 16.69 -16.95
C ASN A 123 -29.91 16.07 -15.55
N ASP A 124 -31.13 15.66 -15.22
CA ASP A 124 -31.43 14.98 -13.96
C ASP A 124 -30.68 13.64 -13.84
N ASN A 125 -30.51 12.93 -14.96
CA ASN A 125 -29.76 11.67 -14.99
C ASN A 125 -28.25 11.90 -14.78
N LEU A 126 -27.67 12.92 -15.43
CA LEU A 126 -26.26 13.29 -15.26
C LEU A 126 -25.96 13.74 -13.83
N GLU A 127 -26.79 14.58 -13.23
CA GLU A 127 -26.57 15.08 -11.87
C GLU A 127 -26.64 13.94 -10.84
N ASN A 128 -27.57 12.99 -11.04
CA ASN A 128 -27.67 11.78 -10.22
C ASN A 128 -26.46 10.85 -10.40
N LEU A 129 -25.93 10.75 -11.62
CA LEU A 129 -24.73 9.98 -11.93
C LEU A 129 -23.49 10.60 -11.26
N ILE A 130 -23.33 11.93 -11.35
CA ILE A 130 -22.27 12.69 -10.68
C ILE A 130 -22.32 12.45 -9.16
N LYS A 131 -23.48 12.60 -8.53
CA LYS A 131 -23.65 12.38 -7.08
C LYS A 131 -23.30 10.94 -6.69
N SER A 132 -23.75 9.97 -7.49
CA SER A 132 -23.47 8.55 -7.26
C SER A 132 -21.99 8.21 -7.39
N VAL A 133 -21.32 8.72 -8.42
CA VAL A 133 -19.88 8.52 -8.64
C VAL A 133 -19.07 9.22 -7.54
N LYS A 134 -19.43 10.46 -7.17
CA LYS A 134 -18.81 11.20 -6.05
C LYS A 134 -18.87 10.42 -4.74
N THR A 135 -19.99 9.77 -4.47
CA THR A 135 -20.19 8.97 -3.25
C THR A 135 -19.32 7.71 -3.24
N LEU A 136 -19.03 7.14 -4.41
CA LEU A 136 -18.23 5.91 -4.56
C LEU A 136 -16.74 6.16 -4.80
N THR A 137 -16.35 7.42 -4.98
CA THR A 137 -14.96 7.83 -5.24
C THR A 137 -14.36 8.42 -3.97
N ILE A 138 -13.08 8.15 -3.71
CA ILE A 138 -12.39 8.84 -2.62
C ILE A 138 -12.39 10.37 -2.86
N PRO A 139 -12.37 11.20 -1.79
CA PRO A 139 -12.31 12.65 -1.95
C PRO A 139 -11.13 13.09 -2.81
N VAL A 140 -11.31 14.18 -3.57
CA VAL A 140 -10.25 14.74 -4.44
C VAL A 140 -8.99 14.99 -3.60
N PRO A 141 -7.87 14.32 -3.91
CA PRO A 141 -6.64 14.41 -3.13
C PRO A 141 -6.15 15.84 -2.97
N VAL A 142 -5.79 16.22 -1.74
CA VAL A 142 -5.08 17.49 -1.48
C VAL A 142 -3.59 17.35 -1.76
N ARG A 143 -3.04 16.14 -1.62
CA ARG A 143 -1.64 15.82 -1.90
C ARG A 143 -1.51 15.06 -3.22
N SER A 144 -0.45 15.37 -3.96
CA SER A 144 -0.09 14.78 -5.25
C SER A 144 -0.06 13.24 -5.22
N GLU A 145 0.49 12.66 -4.16
CA GLU A 145 0.66 11.21 -3.97
C GLU A 145 -0.62 10.36 -4.04
N SER A 146 -1.80 10.94 -3.84
CA SER A 146 -3.05 10.17 -3.80
C SER A 146 -3.88 10.27 -5.08
N PHE A 147 -3.41 10.96 -6.13
CA PHE A 147 -4.13 11.06 -7.40
C PHE A 147 -4.29 9.71 -8.11
N ASN A 148 -3.31 8.81 -8.00
CA ASN A 148 -3.43 7.46 -8.57
C ASN A 148 -4.53 6.63 -7.89
N LEU A 149 -4.59 6.66 -6.56
CA LEU A 149 -5.67 6.01 -5.81
C LEU A 149 -7.03 6.64 -6.13
N PHE A 150 -7.06 7.95 -6.35
CA PHE A 150 -8.26 8.67 -6.74
C PHE A 150 -8.76 8.20 -8.11
N PHE A 151 -7.90 8.18 -9.13
CA PHE A 151 -8.27 7.72 -10.47
C PHE A 151 -8.67 6.25 -10.46
N HIS A 152 -7.96 5.39 -9.72
CA HIS A 152 -8.36 3.98 -9.58
C HIS A 152 -9.76 3.83 -8.94
N SER A 153 -10.03 4.59 -7.87
CA SER A 153 -11.34 4.60 -7.21
C SER A 153 -12.43 5.16 -8.15
N LEU A 154 -12.11 6.19 -8.92
CA LEU A 154 -13.03 6.84 -9.86
C LEU A 154 -13.39 5.91 -11.02
N GLU A 155 -12.40 5.25 -11.61
CA GLU A 155 -12.61 4.29 -12.71
C GLU A 155 -13.45 3.09 -12.25
N LYS A 156 -13.21 2.61 -11.03
CA LYS A 156 -14.04 1.58 -10.42
C LYS A 156 -15.47 2.07 -10.20
N ALA A 157 -15.66 3.33 -9.79
CA ALA A 157 -16.99 3.92 -9.68
C ALA A 157 -17.68 4.06 -11.05
N PHE A 158 -16.94 4.43 -12.09
CA PHE A 158 -17.45 4.47 -13.47
C PHE A 158 -17.90 3.10 -13.97
N GLN A 159 -17.11 2.05 -13.71
CA GLN A 159 -17.48 0.68 -14.05
C GLN A 159 -18.72 0.23 -13.28
N ASN A 160 -18.76 0.47 -11.97
CA ASN A 160 -19.88 0.08 -11.12
C ASN A 160 -21.21 0.75 -11.51
N LYS A 161 -21.15 1.96 -12.07
CA LYS A 161 -22.32 2.75 -12.48
C LYS A 161 -22.58 2.71 -13.98
N SER A 162 -21.82 1.90 -14.72
CA SER A 162 -21.92 1.78 -16.19
C SER A 162 -21.93 3.15 -16.88
N VAL A 163 -21.02 4.04 -16.47
CA VAL A 163 -20.95 5.42 -16.96
C VAL A 163 -20.56 5.42 -18.45
N PRO A 164 -21.36 6.03 -19.34
CA PRO A 164 -21.01 6.21 -20.76
C PRO A 164 -19.69 6.96 -20.92
N ASN A 165 -18.88 6.58 -21.91
CA ASN A 165 -17.55 7.17 -22.11
C ASN A 165 -17.63 8.69 -22.36
N GLU A 166 -18.69 9.12 -23.04
CA GLU A 166 -18.96 10.52 -23.40
C GLU A 166 -19.16 11.40 -22.17
N LEU A 167 -19.64 10.83 -21.06
CA LEU A 167 -19.93 11.55 -19.81
C LEU A 167 -18.77 11.52 -18.81
N LYS A 168 -17.77 10.63 -18.99
CA LYS A 168 -16.66 10.47 -18.04
C LYS A 168 -15.83 11.72 -17.89
N ALA A 169 -15.54 12.41 -18.99
CA ALA A 169 -14.81 13.67 -19.00
C ALA A 169 -15.55 14.75 -18.20
N GLU A 170 -16.84 14.94 -18.48
CA GLU A 170 -17.68 15.91 -17.79
C GLU A 170 -17.81 15.63 -16.29
N ILE A 171 -18.00 14.36 -15.92
CA ILE A 171 -18.06 13.95 -14.51
C ILE A 171 -16.71 14.18 -13.81
N LEU A 172 -15.59 13.86 -14.46
CA LEU A 172 -14.25 14.10 -13.91
C LEU A 172 -14.01 15.59 -13.64
N LEU A 173 -14.32 16.46 -14.59
CA LEU A 173 -14.18 17.91 -14.44
C LEU A 173 -15.06 18.45 -13.30
N ASN A 174 -16.30 17.96 -13.18
CA ASN A 174 -17.19 18.33 -12.09
C ASN A 174 -16.70 17.85 -10.71
N ILE A 175 -16.02 16.71 -10.66
CA ILE A 175 -15.44 16.16 -9.42
C ILE A 175 -14.22 16.97 -9.01
N LEU A 176 -13.30 17.24 -9.94
CA LEU A 176 -12.07 17.98 -9.68
C LEU A 176 -12.33 19.46 -9.39
N GLY A 177 -13.42 20.03 -9.96
CA GLY A 177 -13.87 21.38 -9.69
C GLY A 177 -12.79 22.43 -10.00
N GLU A 178 -12.63 23.39 -9.10
CA GLU A 178 -11.71 24.52 -9.29
C GLU A 178 -10.24 24.11 -9.44
N LYS A 179 -9.89 22.90 -8.99
CA LYS A 179 -8.52 22.41 -8.93
C LYS A 179 -7.86 22.26 -10.29
N VAL A 180 -8.66 22.06 -11.33
CA VAL A 180 -8.19 21.92 -12.71
C VAL A 180 -8.41 23.18 -13.55
N ASN A 181 -9.08 24.22 -13.05
CA ASN A 181 -9.43 25.40 -13.85
C ASN A 181 -8.23 26.06 -14.52
N ASN A 182 -7.09 26.15 -13.82
CA ASN A 182 -5.84 26.69 -14.39
C ASN A 182 -5.29 25.82 -15.52
N LEU A 183 -5.54 24.52 -15.45
CA LEU A 183 -5.15 23.54 -16.45
C LEU A 183 -6.07 23.63 -17.68
N LEU A 184 -7.38 23.76 -17.46
CA LEU A 184 -8.39 23.89 -18.53
C LEU A 184 -8.24 25.18 -19.34
N ALA A 185 -7.65 26.24 -18.79
CA ALA A 185 -7.43 27.50 -19.49
C ALA A 185 -6.60 27.37 -20.79
N TYR A 186 -5.80 26.30 -20.91
CA TYR A 186 -4.90 26.06 -22.04
C TYR A 186 -5.26 24.81 -22.85
N VAL A 187 -6.36 24.13 -22.53
CA VAL A 187 -6.79 22.88 -23.19
C VAL A 187 -7.79 23.19 -24.29
N SER A 188 -7.65 22.54 -25.45
CA SER A 188 -8.58 22.73 -26.57
C SER A 188 -9.96 22.16 -26.23
N GLN A 189 -11.02 22.71 -26.83
CA GLN A 189 -12.38 22.25 -26.56
C GLN A 189 -12.61 20.79 -26.99
N GLU A 190 -11.86 20.30 -27.98
CA GLU A 190 -11.89 18.90 -28.42
C GLU A 190 -11.27 17.95 -27.38
N ASP A 191 -10.21 18.38 -26.68
CA ASP A 191 -9.55 17.59 -25.65
C ASP A 191 -10.33 17.55 -24.33
N LEU A 192 -11.22 18.53 -24.09
CA LEU A 192 -12.08 18.60 -22.90
C LEU A 192 -13.21 17.55 -22.89
N CYS A 193 -13.44 16.87 -24.01
CA CYS A 193 -14.40 15.77 -24.10
C CYS A 193 -13.74 14.39 -23.97
N ASP A 194 -12.40 14.32 -23.93
CA ASP A 194 -11.64 13.08 -23.86
C ASP A 194 -11.16 12.82 -22.42
N TYR A 195 -11.76 11.82 -21.79
CA TYR A 195 -11.41 11.43 -20.42
C TYR A 195 -9.93 11.07 -20.26
N GLU A 196 -9.33 10.35 -21.21
CA GLU A 196 -7.94 9.90 -21.07
C GLU A 196 -6.97 11.07 -21.20
N LYS A 197 -7.26 12.02 -22.09
CA LYS A 197 -6.45 13.25 -22.20
C LYS A 197 -6.53 14.08 -20.92
N ILE A 198 -7.72 14.30 -20.36
CA ILE A 198 -7.86 15.06 -19.10
C ILE A 198 -7.16 14.32 -17.96
N LYS A 199 -7.33 13.01 -17.84
CA LYS A 199 -6.63 12.19 -16.85
C LYS A 199 -5.12 12.34 -16.98
N GLN A 200 -4.57 12.21 -18.19
CA GLN A 200 -3.14 12.38 -18.42
C GLN A 200 -2.64 13.78 -18.06
N LEU A 201 -3.40 14.82 -18.38
CA LEU A 201 -3.08 16.19 -18.03
C LEU A 201 -3.08 16.43 -16.51
N VAL A 202 -4.09 15.92 -15.81
CA VAL A 202 -4.19 16.01 -14.35
C VAL A 202 -3.05 15.22 -13.70
N LEU A 203 -2.75 14.02 -14.19
CA LEU A 203 -1.60 13.27 -13.71
C LEU A 203 -0.29 14.02 -14.00
N LYS A 204 -0.09 14.59 -15.18
CA LYS A 204 1.12 15.36 -15.48
C LYS A 204 1.36 16.53 -14.53
N GLU A 205 0.30 17.24 -14.13
CA GLU A 205 0.40 18.40 -13.24
C GLU A 205 0.50 18.00 -11.76
N PHE A 206 -0.26 16.98 -11.34
CA PHE A 206 -0.45 16.64 -9.93
C PHE A 206 0.21 15.33 -9.50
N GLU A 207 0.72 14.51 -10.41
CA GLU A 207 1.42 13.28 -10.06
C GLU A 207 2.82 13.61 -9.51
N PRO A 208 3.18 13.08 -8.33
CA PRO A 208 4.50 13.31 -7.78
C PRO A 208 5.55 12.66 -8.67
N THR A 209 6.69 13.34 -8.83
CA THR A 209 7.83 12.72 -9.50
C THR A 209 8.25 11.44 -8.76
N PRO A 210 8.86 10.44 -9.44
CA PRO A 210 9.30 9.23 -8.77
C PRO A 210 10.22 9.50 -7.56
N GLN A 211 11.05 10.54 -7.63
CA GLN A 211 11.93 10.91 -6.52
C GLN A 211 11.19 11.53 -5.34
N GLU A 212 10.13 12.29 -5.61
CA GLU A 212 9.26 12.80 -4.56
C GLU A 212 8.54 11.65 -3.85
N CYS A 213 8.02 10.66 -4.60
CA CYS A 213 7.46 9.43 -4.03
C CYS A 213 8.43 8.71 -3.09
N LEU A 214 9.68 8.51 -3.54
CA LEU A 214 10.70 7.85 -2.75
C LEU A 214 11.08 8.67 -1.50
N SER A 215 11.19 9.99 -1.64
CA SER A 215 11.42 10.93 -0.53
C SER A 215 10.30 10.79 0.52
N ASN A 216 9.05 10.76 0.07
CA ASN A 216 7.89 10.72 0.96
C ASN A 216 7.74 9.36 1.64
N PHE A 217 8.05 8.27 0.93
CA PHE A 217 8.20 6.94 1.53
C PHE A 217 9.26 6.92 2.64
N LYS A 218 10.47 7.46 2.39
CA LYS A 218 11.57 7.48 3.38
C LYS A 218 11.28 8.35 4.59
N LYS A 219 10.57 9.47 4.40
CA LYS A 219 10.23 10.42 5.46
C LYS A 219 8.94 10.06 6.19
N ALA A 220 8.15 9.11 5.68
CA ALA A 220 6.86 8.75 6.24
C ALA A 220 6.98 8.33 7.71
N GLN A 221 6.16 8.96 8.55
CA GLN A 221 6.02 8.62 9.97
C GLN A 221 4.61 8.12 10.23
N ARG A 222 4.45 7.33 11.30
CA ARG A 222 3.14 6.89 11.75
C ARG A 222 2.33 8.08 12.26
N LEU A 223 1.10 8.21 11.77
CA LEU A 223 0.15 9.20 12.26
C LEU A 223 -0.39 8.82 13.64
N PRO A 224 -0.70 9.78 14.52
CA PRO A 224 -1.31 9.47 15.81
C PRO A 224 -2.64 8.69 15.70
N SER A 225 -3.39 8.94 14.62
CA SER A 225 -4.71 8.36 14.34
C SER A 225 -4.68 6.99 13.66
N GLU A 226 -3.52 6.46 13.27
CA GLU A 226 -3.42 5.18 12.55
C GLU A 226 -2.74 4.09 13.38
N THR A 227 -3.15 2.84 13.21
CA THR A 227 -2.47 1.68 13.80
C THR A 227 -1.18 1.34 13.05
N TYR A 228 -0.28 0.55 13.63
CA TYR A 228 0.92 0.10 12.93
C TYR A 228 0.62 -0.77 11.70
N VAL A 229 -0.48 -1.52 11.71
CA VAL A 229 -0.94 -2.29 10.54
C VAL A 229 -1.36 -1.35 9.42
N GLN A 230 -2.13 -0.30 9.74
CA GLN A 230 -2.53 0.73 8.77
C GLN A 230 -1.32 1.48 8.22
N PHE A 231 -0.33 1.79 9.07
CA PHE A 231 0.91 2.42 8.65
C PHE A 231 1.71 1.54 7.69
N ALA A 232 1.84 0.24 8.00
CA ALA A 232 2.50 -0.72 7.12
C ALA A 232 1.80 -0.80 5.76
N SER A 233 0.48 -0.92 5.73
CA SER A 233 -0.31 -0.91 4.49
C SER A 233 -0.07 0.36 3.66
N ARG A 234 -0.01 1.52 4.32
CA ARG A 234 0.29 2.80 3.67
C ARG A 234 1.70 2.86 3.10
N LEU A 235 2.69 2.37 3.83
CA LEU A 235 4.08 2.27 3.35
C LEU A 235 4.20 1.32 2.15
N CYS A 236 3.59 0.13 2.21
CA CYS A 236 3.59 -0.82 1.10
C CYS A 236 2.97 -0.19 -0.15
N ALA A 237 1.78 0.40 -0.03
CA ALA A 237 1.13 1.06 -1.16
C ALA A 237 1.98 2.19 -1.77
N SER A 238 2.65 2.98 -0.92
CA SER A 238 3.54 4.05 -1.37
C SER A 238 4.76 3.51 -2.13
N PHE A 239 5.38 2.44 -1.64
CA PHE A 239 6.55 1.84 -2.30
C PHE A 239 6.18 1.07 -3.56
N ASP A 240 5.04 0.36 -3.56
CA ASP A 240 4.52 -0.35 -4.73
C ASP A 240 4.23 0.64 -5.86
N TYR A 241 3.61 1.78 -5.53
CA TYR A 241 3.37 2.84 -6.50
C TYR A 241 4.67 3.45 -7.05
N TYR A 242 5.68 3.66 -6.20
CA TYR A 242 7.02 4.06 -6.66
C TYR A 242 7.64 3.05 -7.64
N CYS A 243 7.52 1.76 -7.35
CA CYS A 243 7.99 0.69 -8.24
C CYS A 243 7.26 0.71 -9.59
N GLN A 244 5.95 0.99 -9.59
CA GLN A 244 5.14 1.12 -10.82
C GLN A 244 5.59 2.30 -11.67
N LEU A 245 5.81 3.48 -11.06
CA LEU A 245 6.34 4.66 -11.75
C LEU A 245 7.69 4.39 -12.41
N ARG A 246 8.54 3.61 -11.74
CA ARG A 246 9.87 3.22 -12.24
C ARG A 246 9.85 2.00 -13.15
N LYS A 247 8.66 1.50 -13.49
CA LYS A 247 8.41 0.38 -14.42
C LYS A 247 9.18 -0.89 -14.01
N VAL A 248 9.26 -1.18 -12.71
CA VAL A 248 9.88 -2.40 -12.15
C VAL A 248 8.95 -3.59 -12.36
N THR A 249 9.47 -4.69 -12.92
CA THR A 249 8.67 -5.86 -13.31
C THR A 249 9.08 -7.15 -12.61
N ASP A 250 10.26 -7.19 -12.01
CA ASP A 250 10.86 -8.42 -11.47
C ASP A 250 11.84 -8.13 -10.34
N PHE A 251 12.25 -9.18 -9.62
CA PHE A 251 13.15 -9.03 -8.48
C PHE A 251 14.50 -8.41 -8.87
N ARG A 252 15.03 -8.73 -10.06
CA ARG A 252 16.32 -8.20 -10.50
C ARG A 252 16.21 -6.70 -10.80
N SER A 253 15.15 -6.26 -11.48
CA SER A 253 14.92 -4.83 -11.72
C SER A 253 14.68 -4.07 -10.41
N LEU A 254 14.07 -4.67 -9.40
CA LEU A 254 13.96 -4.08 -8.05
C LEU A 254 15.34 -3.92 -7.39
N CYS A 255 16.20 -4.95 -7.44
CA CYS A 255 17.56 -4.83 -6.91
C CYS A 255 18.36 -3.72 -7.62
N ASP A 256 18.27 -3.65 -8.95
CA ASP A 256 18.93 -2.61 -9.74
C ASP A 256 18.40 -1.22 -9.35
N LEU A 257 17.09 -1.06 -9.12
CA LEU A 257 16.47 0.19 -8.66
C LEU A 257 17.04 0.63 -7.31
N ILE A 258 17.05 -0.26 -6.31
CA ILE A 258 17.53 0.04 -4.95
C ILE A 258 18.99 0.49 -4.98
N VAL A 259 19.85 -0.20 -5.73
CA VAL A 259 21.27 0.17 -5.85
C VAL A 259 21.43 1.50 -6.59
N SER A 260 20.65 1.73 -7.65
CA SER A 260 20.71 2.98 -8.41
C SER A 260 20.26 4.18 -7.58
N ASP A 261 19.19 4.03 -6.81
CA ASP A 261 18.74 5.06 -5.88
C ASP A 261 19.79 5.31 -4.79
N LYS A 262 20.50 4.27 -4.35
CA LYS A 262 21.58 4.45 -3.37
C LYS A 262 22.76 5.25 -3.96
N ILE A 263 23.14 4.99 -5.21
CA ILE A 263 24.16 5.79 -5.91
C ILE A 263 23.65 7.23 -6.06
N PHE A 264 22.39 7.40 -6.49
CA PHE A 264 21.77 8.70 -6.70
C PHE A 264 21.78 9.57 -5.43
N GLU A 265 21.56 8.98 -4.24
CA GLU A 265 21.68 9.67 -2.95
C GLU A 265 23.09 10.22 -2.64
N THR A 266 24.12 9.65 -3.25
CA THR A 266 25.52 10.07 -3.02
C THR A 266 25.96 11.22 -3.92
N LEU A 267 25.15 11.57 -4.93
CA LEU A 267 25.47 12.62 -5.88
C LEU A 267 25.32 14.00 -5.23
N ASP A 268 26.17 14.94 -5.64
CA ASP A 268 25.94 16.35 -5.35
C ASP A 268 24.71 16.88 -6.11
N ARG A 269 24.30 18.11 -5.77
CA ARG A 269 23.11 18.73 -6.33
C ARG A 269 23.19 18.91 -7.85
N GLU A 270 24.38 19.15 -8.39
CA GLU A 270 24.58 19.46 -9.80
C GLU A 270 24.45 18.19 -10.65
N LEU A 271 25.18 17.12 -10.29
CA LEU A 271 25.04 15.80 -10.90
C LEU A 271 23.62 15.25 -10.74
N MET A 272 23.03 15.38 -9.55
CA MET A 272 21.68 14.88 -9.29
C MET A 272 20.67 15.50 -10.27
N THR A 273 20.79 16.81 -10.53
CA THR A 273 19.92 17.50 -11.48
C THR A 273 20.18 17.02 -12.91
N HIS A 274 21.43 16.87 -13.33
CA HIS A 274 21.78 16.36 -14.66
C HIS A 274 21.22 14.96 -14.91
N ILE A 275 21.43 14.05 -13.96
CA ILE A 275 20.97 12.68 -14.05
C ILE A 275 19.43 12.62 -14.01
N ALA A 276 18.77 13.39 -13.15
CA ALA A 276 17.32 13.42 -13.06
C ALA A 276 16.67 13.79 -14.41
N VAL A 277 17.22 14.78 -15.11
CA VAL A 277 16.74 15.19 -16.44
C VAL A 277 16.91 14.08 -17.47
N LYS A 278 18.04 13.35 -17.43
CA LYS A 278 18.34 12.27 -18.38
C LYS A 278 17.51 10.99 -18.14
N GLN A 279 17.15 10.69 -16.90
CA GLN A 279 16.40 9.47 -16.55
C GLN A 279 14.94 9.51 -17.02
N GLY A 280 14.32 10.70 -17.05
CA GLY A 280 12.93 10.89 -17.45
C GLY A 280 11.97 10.02 -16.64
N GLU A 281 11.11 9.26 -17.33
CA GLU A 281 10.16 8.33 -16.69
C GLU A 281 10.77 6.98 -16.29
N SER A 282 12.03 6.70 -16.66
CA SER A 282 12.69 5.42 -16.35
C SER A 282 13.83 5.62 -15.36
N PHE A 283 14.63 4.59 -15.12
CA PHE A 283 15.87 4.73 -14.34
C PHE A 283 17.05 4.07 -15.01
N PHE A 284 18.22 4.64 -14.74
CA PHE A 284 19.47 4.01 -15.11
C PHE A 284 19.78 2.88 -14.15
N LYS A 285 20.12 1.72 -14.71
CA LYS A 285 20.69 0.62 -13.95
C LYS A 285 22.03 1.04 -13.33
N PRO A 286 22.52 0.35 -12.29
CA PRO A 286 23.68 0.83 -11.52
C PRO A 286 24.92 1.15 -12.36
N GLN A 287 25.30 0.27 -13.30
CA GLN A 287 26.48 0.49 -14.14
C GLN A 287 26.26 1.62 -15.16
N GLN A 288 25.05 1.78 -15.66
CA GLN A 288 24.72 2.86 -16.60
C GLN A 288 24.73 4.20 -15.87
N LEU A 289 24.13 4.26 -14.68
CA LEU A 289 24.14 5.45 -13.84
C LEU A 289 25.57 5.88 -13.51
N GLY A 290 26.43 4.94 -13.09
CA GLY A 290 27.84 5.23 -12.83
C GLY A 290 28.55 5.83 -14.05
N ARG A 291 28.35 5.25 -15.25
CA ARG A 291 28.94 5.78 -16.49
C ARG A 291 28.46 7.19 -16.82
N GLU A 292 27.18 7.48 -16.64
CA GLU A 292 26.64 8.83 -16.89
C GLU A 292 27.24 9.86 -15.93
N CYS A 293 27.46 9.48 -14.66
CA CYS A 293 28.16 10.32 -13.70
C CYS A 293 29.63 10.55 -14.11
N ASP A 294 30.34 9.49 -14.48
CA ASP A 294 31.74 9.58 -14.92
C ASP A 294 31.87 10.50 -16.15
N VAL A 295 30.98 10.36 -17.14
CA VAL A 295 30.96 11.19 -18.34
C VAL A 295 30.72 12.67 -18.03
N TYR A 296 29.88 12.98 -17.04
CA TYR A 296 29.63 14.37 -16.65
C TYR A 296 30.82 15.00 -15.89
N LEU A 297 31.56 14.18 -15.13
CA LEU A 297 32.73 14.59 -14.35
C LEU A 297 34.05 14.62 -15.16
N SER A 298 34.02 14.14 -16.40
CA SER A 298 35.16 14.09 -17.34
C SER A 298 35.41 15.44 -18.00
#